data_AF-A0A257JBH5-F1
#
_entry.id   AF-A0A257JBH5-F1
#
_cell.length_a   1.000
_cell.length_b   1.000
_cell.length_c   1.000
_cell.angle_alpha   90.00
_cell.angle_beta   90.00
_cell.angle_gamma   90.00
#
_symmetry.space_group_name_H-M   'P 1'
#
loop_
_entity.id
_entity.type
_entity.pdbx_description
1 polymer ?
#
loop_
_entity_poly.entity_id
_entity_poly.type
_entity_poly.pdbx_seq_one_letter_code
_entity_poly.pdbx_strand_id
1 'polypeptide(L)' 'MGYRLGVDVGGTFTDLLLFDTATGAFWRHKTPSTPHDSSEGILNGVTAI' A
#
# COMPACT_ATOMS: atom_id res chain seq x y z
N MET A 1 2.98 10.98 -16.71
CA MET A 1 3.55 10.60 -15.40
C MET A 1 2.55 9.70 -14.71
N GLY A 2 2.99 8.58 -14.13
CA GLY A 2 2.08 7.58 -13.59
C GLY A 2 2.71 6.88 -12.40
N TYR A 3 1.87 6.56 -11.43
CA TYR A 3 2.23 5.71 -10.31
C TYR A 3 1.53 4.37 -10.46
N ARG A 4 2.20 3.30 -10.02
CA ARG A 4 1.59 1.98 -9.82
C ARG A 4 1.65 1.67 -8.34
N LEU A 5 0.51 1.31 -7.77
CA LEU A 5 0.40 0.89 -6.38
C LEU A 5 0.19 -0.63 -6.36
N GLY A 6 1.16 -1.35 -5.81
CA GLY A 6 0.99 -2.74 -5.41
C GLY A 6 0.46 -2.80 -3.98
N VAL A 7 -0.49 -3.69 -3.73
CA VAL A 7 -1.09 -3.92 -2.42
C VAL A 7 -1.17 -5.43 -2.19
N ASP A 8 -0.65 -5.90 -1.06
CA ASP A 8 -0.75 -7.28 -0.59
C ASP A 8 -1.44 -7.31 0.77
N VAL A 9 -2.64 -7.87 0.82
CA VAL A 9 -3.47 -7.92 2.03
C VAL A 9 -3.25 -9.26 2.72
N GLY A 10 -2.55 -9.22 3.86
CA GLY A 10 -2.39 -10.38 4.74
C GLY A 10 -3.37 -10.38 5.92
N GLY A 11 -3.24 -11.38 6.79
CA GLY A 11 -4.06 -11.48 8.02
C GLY A 11 -3.63 -10.52 9.14
N THR A 12 -2.33 -10.22 9.25
CA THR A 12 -1.78 -9.34 10.29
C THR A 12 -1.46 -7.95 9.75
N PHE A 13 -0.89 -7.88 8.55
CA PHE A 13 -0.44 -6.65 7.93
C PHE A 13 -0.86 -6.58 6.47
N THR A 14 -1.10 -5.37 6.01
CA THR A 14 -1.24 -5.02 4.60
C THR A 14 0.03 -4.28 4.17
N ASP A 15 0.65 -4.80 3.12
CA ASP A 15 1.89 -4.28 2.54
C ASP A 15 1.58 -3.44 1.29
N LEU A 16 2.18 -2.26 1.19
CA LEU A 16 2.01 -1.34 0.05
C LEU A 16 3.35 -1.02 -0.60
N LEU A 17 3.37 -0.99 -1.93
CA LEU A 17 4.52 -0.58 -2.75
C LEU A 17 4.05 0.44 -3.78
N LEU A 18 4.45 1.70 -3.60
CA LEU A 18 4.22 2.76 -4.59
C LEU A 18 5.42 2.85 -5.51
N PHE A 19 5.20 2.76 -6.82
CA PHE A 19 6.23 2.83 -7.84
C PHE A 19 5.96 3.98 -8.82
N ASP A 20 6.91 4.90 -8.94
CA ASP A 20 6.89 5.95 -9.97
C ASP A 20 7.44 5.38 -11.29
N THR A 21 6.58 5.28 -12.31
CA THR A 21 6.97 4.69 -13.58
C THR A 21 7.87 5.60 -14.42
N ALA A 22 8.00 6.88 -14.08
CA ALA A 22 8.83 7.83 -14.81
C ALA A 22 10.26 7.87 -14.27
N THR A 23 10.43 7.84 -12.95
CA THR A 23 11.74 7.97 -12.30
C THR A 23 12.33 6.63 -11.84
N GLY A 24 11.49 5.60 -11.69
CA GLY A 24 11.87 4.33 -11.08
C GLY A 24 11.95 4.37 -9.55
N ALA A 25 11.62 5.51 -8.92
CA ALA A 25 11.56 5.61 -7.47
C ALA A 25 10.45 4.71 -6.90
N PHE A 26 10.68 4.17 -5.71
CA PHE A 26 9.67 3.40 -5.00
C PHE A 26 9.66 3.68 -3.50
N TRP A 27 8.46 3.58 -2.93
CA TRP A 27 8.18 3.72 -1.51
C TRP A 27 7.47 2.46 -1.03
N ARG A 28 7.72 2.11 0.24
CA ARG A 28 7.12 0.93 0.88
C ARG A 28 6.51 1.35 2.20
N HIS A 29 5.32 0.86 2.46
CA HIS A 29 4.63 1.06 3.72
C HIS A 29 3.99 -0.24 4.18
N LYS A 30 3.92 -0.42 5.50
CA LYS A 30 3.25 -1.56 6.13
C LYS A 30 2.30 -1.01 7.19
N THR A 31 1.05 -1.44 7.12
CA THR A 31 -0.01 -1.04 8.04
C THR A 31 -0.70 -2.29 8.61
N PRO A 32 -1.21 -2.29 9.85
CA PRO A 32 -2.01 -3.39 10.37
C PRO A 32 -3.20 -3.71 9.45
N SER A 33 -3.47 -4.99 9.23
CA SER A 33 -4.65 -5.41 8.47
C SER A 33 -5.93 -5.18 9.27
N THR A 34 -7.02 -4.96 8.54
CA THR A 34 -8.39 -4.84 9.05
C THR A 34 -9.23 -5.98 8.47
N PRO A 35 -9.21 -7.20 9.04
CA PRO A 35 -9.83 -8.38 8.41
C PRO A 35 -11.35 -8.29 8.21
N HIS A 36 -12.00 -7.41 8.95
CA HIS A 36 -13.44 -7.14 8.81
C HIS A 36 -13.75 -6.25 7.61
N ASP A 37 -12.80 -5.40 7.19
CA ASP A 37 -12.88 -4.59 5.98
C ASP A 37 -11.45 -4.21 5.51
N SER A 38 -10.94 -4.92 4.50
CA SER A 38 -9.59 -4.68 3.98
C SER A 38 -9.39 -3.28 3.39
N SER A 39 -10.47 -2.59 3.01
CA SER A 39 -10.36 -1.26 2.41
C SER A 39 -9.81 -0.22 3.40
N GLU A 40 -10.12 -0.36 4.70
CA GLU A 40 -9.60 0.52 5.74
C GLU A 40 -8.08 0.42 5.87
N GLY A 41 -7.55 -0.81 5.95
CA GLY A 41 -6.11 -1.07 5.97
C GLY A 41 -5.41 -0.49 4.74
N ILE A 42 -6.00 -0.65 3.55
CA ILE A 42 -5.45 -0.09 2.31
C ILE A 42 -5.44 1.44 2.36
N LEU A 43 -6.56 2.08 2.74
CA LEU A 43 -6.65 3.54 2.82
C LEU A 43 -5.67 4.13 3.83
N ASN A 44 -5.56 3.53 5.01
CA ASN A 44 -4.56 3.91 6.02
C ASN A 44 -3.15 3.86 5.44
N GLY A 45 -2.82 2.77 4.72
CA GLY A 45 -1.53 2.62 4.07
C GLY A 45 -1.27 3.66 2.98
N VAL A 46 -2.27 3.98 2.15
CA VAL A 46 -2.17 4.99 1.08
C VAL A 46 -1.93 6.39 1.65
N THR A 47 -2.52 6.72 2.80
CA THR A 47 -2.30 8.03 3.43
C THR A 47 -0.92 8.19 4.08
N ALA A 48 -0.16 7.10 4.22
CA ALA A 48 1.09 7.06 4.98
C ALA A 48 2.33 6.64 4.15
N ILE A 49 2.16 6.31 2.86
CA ILE A 49 3.23 5.85 1.95
C ILE A 49 3.88 6.99 1.17
#